data_AF-A0A4Q3VR89-F1
#
_entry.id   AF-A0A4Q3VR89-F1
#
_cell.length_a   1.000
_cell.length_b   1.000
_cell.length_c   1.000
_cell.angle_alpha   90.00
_cell.angle_beta   90.00
_cell.angle_gamma   90.00
#
_symmetry.space_group_name_H-M   'P 1'
#
loop_
_entity.id
_entity.type
_entity.pdbx_description
1 polymer ?
#
loop_
_entity_poly.entity_id
_entity_poly.type
_entity_poly.pdbx_seq_one_letter_code
_entity_poly.pdbx_strand_id
1 'polypeptide(L)'
;MYLERSEVLRNGSEERRVSATPRGRRLEGKRAMPVMPGGRDFEPDMSETTLDASTALLDQFATREYPHGWSTDIESDTFEIGLSEEVVRMISAKKEEPQWLLDWRLKAYRHLLTMKEPAWPNVGY
;
A
#
# COMPACT_ATOMS: atom_id res chain seq x y z
N MET A 1 20.85 -20.25 40.42
CA MET A 1 22.27 -20.62 40.57
C MET A 1 23.06 -19.95 39.46
N TYR A 2 24.17 -19.33 39.83
CA TYR A 2 25.10 -18.57 38.98
C TYR A 2 26.08 -19.50 38.23
N LEU A 3 26.83 -18.86 37.31
CA LEU A 3 28.07 -19.25 36.58
C LEU A 3 27.89 -19.77 35.15
N GLU A 4 28.59 -19.26 34.12
CA GLU A 4 29.47 -18.10 33.97
C GLU A 4 29.91 -17.94 32.49
N ARG A 5 30.26 -16.69 32.10
CA ARG A 5 31.37 -16.23 31.21
C ARG A 5 31.60 -16.90 29.84
N SER A 6 31.99 -16.24 28.74
CA SER A 6 32.60 -14.92 28.42
C SER A 6 32.89 -14.95 26.89
N GLU A 7 33.05 -13.90 26.06
CA GLU A 7 33.97 -12.75 26.03
C GLU A 7 33.59 -11.85 24.81
N VAL A 8 33.57 -10.50 24.94
CA VAL A 8 34.58 -9.51 24.42
C VAL A 8 34.39 -9.22 22.90
N LEU A 9 34.09 -7.99 22.46
CA LEU A 9 35.02 -6.86 22.36
C LEU A 9 34.35 -5.48 22.50
N ARG A 10 35.04 -4.65 23.30
CA ARG A 10 34.96 -3.19 23.38
C ARG A 10 35.59 -2.56 22.13
N ASN A 11 34.94 -1.51 21.63
CA ASN A 11 35.57 -0.30 21.08
C ASN A 11 34.66 0.85 21.56
N GLY A 12 35.11 1.79 22.41
CA GLY A 12 36.16 2.76 22.13
C GLY A 12 35.51 3.95 21.41
N SER A 13 34.79 4.81 22.15
CA SER A 13 35.25 6.16 22.53
C SER A 13 35.37 7.14 21.35
N GLU A 14 34.37 8.02 21.19
CA GLU A 14 34.61 9.38 20.68
C GLU A 14 33.57 10.34 21.28
N GLU A 15 33.94 10.90 22.44
CA GLU A 15 33.30 12.07 23.02
C GLU A 15 33.63 13.30 22.15
N ARG A 16 32.67 13.78 21.35
CA ARG A 16 32.77 15.14 20.81
C ARG A 16 32.26 16.12 21.85
N ARG A 17 33.18 16.73 22.59
CA ARG A 17 32.96 18.01 23.29
C ARG A 17 32.54 19.05 22.27
N VAL A 18 31.26 19.40 22.26
CA VAL A 18 30.80 20.64 21.63
C VAL A 18 30.84 21.72 22.70
N SER A 19 31.74 22.67 22.52
CA SER A 19 32.00 23.78 23.43
C SER A 19 30.77 24.67 23.59
N ALA A 20 30.44 24.97 24.85
CA ALA A 20 29.42 25.94 25.21
C ALA A 20 29.90 27.36 24.86
N THR A 21 29.12 28.07 24.04
CA THR A 21 29.10 29.55 24.01
C THR A 21 27.67 29.99 24.28
N PRO A 22 27.39 30.83 25.28
CA PRO A 22 26.03 31.21 25.61
C PRO A 22 25.57 32.30 24.64
N ARG A 23 24.63 31.99 23.75
CA ARG A 23 24.01 32.99 22.88
C ARG A 23 22.53 33.15 23.23
N GLY A 24 22.26 34.19 24.02
CA GLY A 24 21.03 34.98 24.01
C GLY A 24 19.70 34.24 24.21
N ARG A 25 19.21 34.26 25.45
CA ARG A 25 17.78 34.17 25.76
C ARG A 25 17.04 35.27 24.96
N ARG A 26 16.37 34.93 23.87
CA ARG A 26 15.40 35.82 23.22
C ARG A 26 14.01 35.38 23.64
N LEU A 27 13.38 36.21 24.47
CA LEU A 27 12.00 36.07 24.91
C LEU A 27 11.11 35.98 23.66
N GLU A 28 10.15 35.05 23.66
CA GLU A 28 9.03 35.05 22.73
C GLU A 28 8.19 36.31 22.98
N GLY A 29 8.61 37.41 22.35
CA GLY A 29 7.74 38.53 22.11
C GLY A 29 6.69 38.08 21.10
N LYS A 30 5.43 38.07 21.52
CA LYS A 30 4.28 38.01 20.61
C LYS A 30 4.58 38.96 19.45
N ARG A 31 4.65 38.45 18.23
CA ARG A 31 4.80 39.29 17.03
C ARG A 31 3.57 40.21 17.00
N ALA A 32 3.72 41.41 17.54
CA ALA A 32 2.70 42.44 17.42
C ALA A 32 2.56 42.76 15.93
N MET A 33 1.33 42.68 15.44
CA MET A 33 0.98 43.07 14.08
C MET A 33 1.44 44.53 13.88
N PRO A 34 2.05 44.88 12.73
CA PRO A 34 2.41 46.25 12.47
C PRO A 34 1.13 47.09 12.35
N VAL A 35 0.91 48.01 13.29
CA VAL A 35 -0.17 48.99 13.19
C VAL A 35 0.25 50.03 12.17
N MET A 36 -0.41 50.03 11.00
CA MET A 36 -0.24 51.04 9.98
C MET A 36 -1.08 52.29 10.34
N PRO A 37 -0.58 53.51 10.08
CA PRO A 37 -1.32 54.72 10.41
C PRO A 37 -2.40 54.98 9.37
N GLY A 38 -3.66 54.87 9.77
CA GLY A 38 -4.82 55.21 8.94
C GLY A 38 -5.96 54.23 9.17
N GLY A 39 -6.94 54.63 9.98
CA GLY A 39 -8.07 53.82 10.41
C GLY A 39 -8.99 53.36 9.27
N ARG A 40 -8.67 52.19 8.71
CA ARG A 40 -9.66 51.24 8.23
C ARG A 40 -9.25 49.88 8.73
N ASP A 41 -10.07 49.31 9.59
CA ASP A 41 -9.94 47.93 10.04
C ASP A 41 -9.98 47.06 8.78
N PHE A 42 -8.83 46.48 8.41
CA PHE A 42 -8.79 45.47 7.36
C PHE A 42 -9.42 44.21 7.97
N GLU A 43 -10.72 44.02 7.74
CA GLU A 43 -11.34 42.75 8.06
C GLU A 43 -10.62 41.67 7.24
N PRO A 44 -10.02 40.65 7.88
CA PRO A 44 -9.39 39.57 7.15
C PRO A 44 -10.47 38.87 6.30
N ASP A 45 -10.18 38.68 5.01
CA ASP A 45 -11.08 37.93 4.14
C ASP A 45 -11.20 36.50 4.68
N MET A 46 -12.36 36.21 5.27
CA MET A 46 -12.70 34.93 5.88
C MET A 46 -12.79 33.80 4.83
N SER A 47 -12.64 34.10 3.53
CA SER A 47 -12.62 33.11 2.45
C SER A 47 -11.37 32.20 2.48
N GLU A 48 -10.19 32.72 2.83
CA GLU A 48 -8.94 31.94 2.84
C GLU A 48 -8.93 30.88 3.97
N THR A 49 -9.49 31.21 5.13
CA THR A 49 -9.48 30.29 6.30
C THR A 49 -10.36 29.04 6.08
N THR A 50 -11.33 29.09 5.17
CA THR A 50 -12.24 27.96 4.90
C THR A 50 -11.64 26.88 3.99
N LEU A 51 -10.73 27.26 3.08
CA LEU A 51 -10.06 26.33 2.17
C LEU A 51 -9.05 25.44 2.91
N ASP A 52 -8.33 26.00 3.88
CA ASP A 52 -7.32 25.28 4.67
C ASP A 52 -7.95 24.21 5.57
N ALA A 53 -9.09 24.53 6.19
CA ALA A 53 -9.81 23.59 7.05
C ALA A 53 -10.40 22.41 6.25
N SER A 54 -10.92 22.67 5.05
CA SER A 54 -11.47 21.63 4.16
C SER A 54 -10.38 20.72 3.60
N THR A 55 -9.23 21.30 3.22
CA THR A 55 -8.06 20.55 2.71
C THR A 55 -7.45 19.67 3.81
N ALA A 56 -7.31 20.19 5.03
CA ALA A 56 -6.83 19.43 6.18
C ALA A 56 -7.75 18.26 6.56
N LEU A 57 -9.06 18.41 6.33
CA LEU A 57 -10.04 17.34 6.53
C LEU A 57 -9.87 16.23 5.47
N LEU A 58 -9.71 16.60 4.20
CA LEU A 58 -9.48 15.66 3.09
C LEU A 58 -8.21 14.82 3.31
N ASP A 59 -7.10 15.45 3.72
CA ASP A 59 -5.85 14.75 4.01
C ASP A 59 -6.01 13.73 5.15
N GLN A 60 -6.80 14.05 6.19
CA GLN A 60 -7.11 13.09 7.26
C GLN A 60 -7.91 11.88 6.77
N PHE A 61 -8.81 12.04 5.80
CA PHE A 61 -9.56 10.91 5.24
C PHE A 61 -8.74 10.11 4.23
N ALA A 62 -7.91 10.78 3.42
CA ALA A 62 -7.06 10.14 2.43
C ALA A 62 -5.93 9.32 3.07
N THR A 63 -5.43 9.73 4.24
CA THR A 63 -4.32 9.05 4.94
C THR A 63 -4.81 7.95 5.90
N ARG A 64 -6.13 7.86 6.15
CA ARG A 64 -6.68 6.81 7.03
C ARG A 64 -6.62 5.45 6.35
N GLU A 65 -6.04 4.47 7.04
CA GLU A 65 -6.13 3.06 6.66
C GLU A 65 -7.58 2.57 6.83
N TYR A 66 -8.09 1.86 5.81
CA TYR A 66 -9.45 1.34 5.82
C TYR A 66 -9.56 0.14 6.78
N PRO A 67 -10.35 0.22 7.87
CA PRO A 67 -10.33 -0.77 8.95
C PRO A 67 -11.15 -2.04 8.67
N HIS A 68 -11.84 -2.11 7.53
CA HIS A 68 -12.79 -3.19 7.23
C HIS A 68 -12.32 -4.02 6.02
N GLY A 69 -11.57 -5.09 6.27
CA GLY A 69 -11.29 -6.12 5.26
C GLY A 69 -12.32 -7.24 5.30
N TRP A 70 -12.74 -7.75 4.14
CA TRP A 70 -13.43 -9.04 4.04
C TRP A 70 -12.39 -10.09 3.64
N SER A 71 -12.25 -11.14 4.44
CA SER A 71 -11.41 -12.29 4.14
C SER A 71 -12.27 -13.55 4.25
N THR A 72 -12.21 -14.39 3.21
CA THR A 72 -12.84 -15.71 3.22
C THR A 72 -11.78 -16.72 2.86
N ASP A 73 -11.64 -17.76 3.68
CA ASP A 73 -10.82 -18.90 3.33
C ASP A 73 -11.52 -19.65 2.19
N ILE A 74 -10.87 -19.70 1.03
CA ILE A 74 -11.35 -20.41 -0.15
C ILE A 74 -10.54 -21.68 -0.26
N GLU A 75 -11.21 -22.83 -0.30
CA GLU A 75 -10.55 -24.07 -0.66
C GLU A 75 -10.09 -24.01 -2.12
N SER A 76 -8.79 -24.17 -2.33
CA SER A 76 -8.17 -24.14 -3.65
C SER A 76 -7.46 -25.46 -3.91
N ASP A 77 -7.75 -26.07 -5.05
CA ASP A 77 -7.00 -27.22 -5.54
C ASP A 77 -6.15 -26.84 -6.72
N THR A 78 -4.90 -27.30 -6.67
CA THR A 78 -3.92 -27.03 -7.71
C THR A 78 -3.78 -28.25 -8.60
N PHE A 79 -3.83 -28.02 -9.90
CA PHE A 79 -3.53 -29.02 -10.92
C PHE A 79 -2.10 -28.83 -11.44
N GLU A 80 -1.61 -29.80 -12.21
CA GLU A 80 -0.31 -29.67 -12.88
C GLU A 80 -0.23 -28.41 -13.76
N ILE A 81 0.99 -27.93 -13.97
CA ILE A 81 1.24 -26.73 -14.78
C ILE A 81 0.94 -27.05 -16.25
N GLY A 82 0.00 -26.33 -16.83
CA GLY A 82 -0.39 -26.45 -18.25
C GLY A 82 -1.77 -27.08 -18.45
N LEU A 83 -2.30 -26.96 -19.68
CA LEU A 83 -3.60 -27.48 -20.05
C LEU A 83 -3.46 -28.74 -20.92
N SER A 84 -3.85 -29.89 -20.37
CA SER A 84 -3.88 -31.20 -21.05
C SER A 84 -5.27 -31.83 -21.00
N GLU A 85 -5.54 -32.84 -21.83
CA GLU A 85 -6.81 -33.59 -21.75
C GLU A 85 -7.01 -34.25 -20.38
N GLU A 86 -5.93 -34.67 -19.73
CA GLU A 86 -5.99 -35.28 -18.39
C GLU A 86 -6.42 -34.26 -17.33
N VAL A 87 -5.87 -33.04 -17.38
CA VAL A 87 -6.29 -31.94 -16.49
C VAL A 87 -7.78 -31.62 -16.69
N VAL A 88 -8.26 -31.61 -17.93
CA VAL A 88 -9.70 -31.39 -18.22
C VAL A 88 -10.56 -32.49 -17.60
N ARG A 89 -10.14 -33.76 -17.67
CA ARG A 89 -10.84 -34.90 -17.05
C ARG A 89 -10.84 -34.78 -15.52
N MET A 90 -9.70 -34.45 -14.92
CA MET A 90 -9.60 -34.25 -13.47
C MET A 90 -10.50 -33.11 -12.97
N ILE A 91 -10.54 -31.97 -13.69
CA ILE A 91 -11.43 -30.85 -13.35
C ILE A 91 -12.90 -31.27 -13.42
N SER A 92 -13.28 -32.01 -14.46
CA SER A 92 -14.65 -32.46 -14.68
C SER A 92 -15.10 -33.47 -13.61
N ALA A 93 -14.22 -34.43 -13.27
CA ALA A 93 -14.46 -35.42 -12.22
C ALA A 93 -14.62 -34.78 -10.84
N LYS A 94 -13.75 -33.81 -10.50
CA LYS A 94 -13.81 -33.09 -9.23
C LYS A 94 -15.11 -32.28 -9.07
N LYS A 95 -15.68 -31.82 -10.19
CA LYS A 95 -16.94 -31.07 -10.23
C LYS A 95 -18.18 -31.95 -10.38
N GLU A 96 -18.01 -33.27 -10.41
CA GLU A 96 -19.10 -34.25 -10.60
C GLU A 96 -19.95 -33.94 -11.85
N GLU A 97 -19.30 -33.52 -12.93
CA GLU A 97 -19.99 -33.13 -14.15
C GLU A 97 -20.53 -34.36 -14.92
N PRO A 98 -21.68 -34.23 -15.58
CA PRO A 98 -22.22 -35.29 -16.43
C PRO A 98 -21.36 -35.50 -17.70
N GLN A 99 -21.37 -36.71 -18.24
CA GLN A 99 -20.51 -37.12 -19.38
C GLN A 99 -20.57 -36.17 -20.58
N TRP A 100 -21.76 -35.68 -20.92
CA TRP A 100 -21.95 -34.78 -22.07
C TRP A 100 -21.16 -33.46 -21.92
N LEU A 101 -20.98 -32.97 -20.69
CA LEU A 101 -20.25 -31.74 -20.42
C LEU A 101 -18.74 -31.97 -20.51
N LEU A 102 -18.27 -33.13 -20.04
CA LEU A 102 -16.88 -33.57 -20.25
C LEU A 102 -16.55 -33.66 -21.74
N ASP A 103 -17.41 -34.31 -22.53
CA ASP A 103 -17.21 -34.44 -23.98
C ASP A 103 -17.18 -33.08 -24.68
N TRP A 104 -18.03 -32.15 -24.24
CA TRP A 104 -18.03 -30.78 -24.74
C TRP A 104 -16.73 -30.03 -24.40
N ARG A 105 -16.23 -30.15 -23.16
CA ARG A 105 -14.94 -29.57 -22.75
C ARG A 105 -13.77 -30.14 -23.56
N LEU A 106 -13.74 -31.45 -23.76
CA LEU A 106 -12.69 -32.11 -24.56
C LEU A 106 -12.74 -31.67 -26.02
N LYS A 107 -13.93 -31.50 -26.59
CA LYS A 107 -14.10 -30.95 -27.94
C LYS A 107 -13.59 -29.51 -28.03
N ALA A 108 -13.90 -28.67 -27.03
CA ALA A 108 -13.42 -27.29 -26.98
C ALA A 108 -11.88 -27.22 -26.87
N TYR A 109 -11.27 -28.07 -26.02
CA TYR A 109 -9.81 -28.17 -25.91
C TYR A 109 -9.16 -28.54 -27.25
N ARG A 110 -9.67 -29.57 -27.92
CA ARG A 110 -9.17 -29.98 -29.25
C ARG A 110 -9.31 -28.87 -30.29
N HIS A 111 -10.40 -28.10 -30.23
CA HIS A 111 -10.58 -26.96 -31.12
C HIS A 111 -9.58 -25.84 -30.81
N LEU A 112 -9.36 -25.53 -29.53
CA LEU A 112 -8.39 -24.53 -29.09
C LEU A 112 -6.98 -24.84 -29.62
N LEU A 113 -6.56 -26.11 -29.62
CA LEU A 113 -5.25 -26.53 -30.16
C LEU A 113 -5.09 -26.24 -31.66
N THR A 114 -6.19 -26.09 -32.40
CA THR A 114 -6.16 -25.75 -33.84
C THR A 114 -6.15 -24.24 -34.10
N MET A 115 -6.46 -23.44 -33.08
CA MET A 115 -6.51 -21.98 -33.20
C MET A 115 -5.12 -21.38 -33.15
N LYS A 116 -4.91 -20.33 -33.93
CA LYS A 116 -3.78 -19.44 -33.74
C LYS A 116 -4.18 -18.37 -32.75
N GLU A 117 -3.28 -18.06 -31.83
CA GLU A 117 -3.49 -16.94 -30.93
C GLU A 117 -3.62 -15.65 -31.77
N PRO A 118 -4.68 -14.84 -31.55
CA PRO A 118 -4.82 -13.58 -32.27
C PRO A 118 -3.77 -12.57 -31.82
N ALA A 119 -3.37 -11.70 -32.74
CA ALA A 119 -2.55 -10.55 -32.39
C ALA A 119 -3.41 -9.52 -31.65
N TRP A 120 -3.19 -9.40 -30.34
CA TRP A 120 -3.88 -8.39 -29.53
C TRP A 120 -3.25 -7.01 -29.75
N PRO A 121 -4.05 -5.93 -29.87
CA PRO A 121 -3.51 -4.60 -30.23
C PRO A 121 -2.46 -4.04 -29.26
N ASN A 122 -2.54 -4.40 -27.97
CA ASN A 122 -1.72 -3.83 -26.89
C ASN A 122 -0.92 -4.89 -26.13
N VAL A 123 -0.76 -6.10 -26.66
CA VAL A 123 0.02 -7.18 -26.01
C VAL A 123 1.12 -7.63 -26.97
N GLY A 124 2.37 -7.52 -26.51
CA GLY A 124 3.53 -8.13 -27.15
C GLY A 124 4.03 -9.28 -26.29
N TYR A 125 4.28 -10.43 -26.90
CA TYR A 125 4.79 -11.65 -26.27
C TYR A 125 6.24 -11.92 -26.66
#